data_AF-A0A0M0BZK2-F1
#
_entry.id   AF-A0A0M0BZK2-F1
#
_cell.length_a   1.000
_cell.length_b   1.000
_cell.length_c   1.000
_cell.angle_alpha   90.00
_cell.angle_beta   90.00
_cell.angle_gamma   90.00
#
_symmetry.space_group_name_H-M   'P 1'
#
loop_
_entity.id
_entity.type
_entity.pdbx_description
1 polymer ?
#
loop_
_entity_poly.entity_id
_entity_poly.type
_entity_poly.pdbx_seq_one_letter_code
_entity_poly.pdbx_strand_id
1 'polypeptide(L)'
;MAEDRIDSFIKTGLLIVALTWFLFTFYQFTKSAFNIYKGTFWIELTDTAGVIGLGFRTVAGFIAVITILFFIFRKDLSKPEIMMSIRWIVLCEAVCFLSLFLVVIWGLDILVNYGLSDFGLTFFIGSTLPVLFESLAIPFALVMLFLALNPNKPPSSAVKWSLIVGTFYIFMVWFNNATGWIVAVLGKGIDYVLLYPANIFSFVLTTIGLLLLGIYAAYFTKKSVNTGQLEKIDLRKVGMIVTFLSLYFLIIYIMWLLLGSIGGWSDWYAWFLGHNVELWMMALPLVGVPLLFKKRSK
;
A
#
# COMPACT_ATOMS: atom_id res chain seq x y z
N MET A 1 -2.75 20.56 -27.03
CA MET A 1 -4.20 20.40 -26.77
C MET A 1 -4.56 19.03 -26.17
N ALA A 2 -4.28 17.89 -26.83
CA ALA A 2 -4.58 16.56 -26.24
C ALA A 2 -3.66 16.20 -25.05
N GLU A 3 -2.39 16.59 -25.12
CA GLU A 3 -1.38 16.35 -24.07
C GLU A 3 -1.66 17.19 -22.82
N ASP A 4 -2.00 18.47 -22.99
CA ASP A 4 -2.44 19.35 -21.89
C ASP A 4 -3.68 18.80 -21.16
N ARG A 5 -4.59 18.16 -21.91
CA ARG A 5 -5.79 17.52 -21.34
C ARG A 5 -5.42 16.28 -20.52
N ILE A 6 -4.51 15.43 -21.01
CA ILE A 6 -4.03 14.24 -20.27
C ILE A 6 -3.30 14.67 -19.00
N ASP A 7 -2.43 15.68 -19.07
CA ASP A 7 -1.73 16.19 -17.90
C ASP A 7 -2.70 16.82 -16.89
N SER A 8 -3.78 17.46 -17.35
CA SER A 8 -4.87 17.90 -16.48
C SER A 8 -5.56 16.74 -15.77
N PHE A 9 -5.87 15.64 -16.47
CA PHE A 9 -6.47 14.46 -15.84
C PHE A 9 -5.55 13.81 -14.83
N ILE A 10 -4.24 13.73 -15.10
CA ILE A 10 -3.25 13.21 -14.14
C ILE A 10 -3.21 14.09 -12.89
N LYS A 11 -3.21 15.42 -13.05
CA LYS A 11 -3.23 16.37 -11.92
C LYS A 11 -4.48 16.21 -11.05
N THR A 12 -5.65 16.19 -11.68
CA THR A 12 -6.93 16.00 -10.98
C THR A 12 -6.97 14.63 -10.30
N GLY A 13 -6.55 13.57 -10.99
CA GLY A 13 -6.45 12.24 -10.43
C GLY A 13 -5.55 12.17 -9.21
N LEU A 14 -4.36 12.80 -9.27
CA LEU A 14 -3.41 12.84 -8.16
C LEU A 14 -4.02 13.55 -6.95
N LEU A 15 -4.75 14.66 -7.17
CA LEU A 15 -5.45 15.35 -6.09
C LEU A 15 -6.50 14.46 -5.43
N ILE A 16 -7.33 13.77 -6.22
CA ILE A 16 -8.38 12.90 -5.68
C ILE A 16 -7.76 11.73 -4.91
N VAL A 17 -6.69 11.12 -5.43
CA VAL A 17 -5.95 10.05 -4.74
C VAL A 17 -5.38 10.55 -3.41
N ALA A 18 -4.67 11.68 -3.41
CA ALA A 18 -4.09 12.23 -2.19
C ALA A 18 -5.15 12.64 -1.17
N LEU A 19 -6.27 13.21 -1.63
CA LEU A 19 -7.39 13.56 -0.77
C LEU A 19 -8.05 12.30 -0.17
N THR A 20 -8.25 11.27 -0.97
CA THR A 20 -8.81 9.99 -0.52
C THR A 20 -7.87 9.34 0.50
N TRP A 21 -6.57 9.32 0.23
CA TRP A 21 -5.56 8.82 1.16
C TRP A 21 -5.60 9.58 2.48
N PHE A 22 -5.53 10.91 2.44
CA PHE A 22 -5.60 11.76 3.63
C PHE A 22 -6.88 11.54 4.45
N LEU A 23 -8.05 11.59 3.81
CA LEU A 23 -9.34 11.44 4.49
C LEU A 23 -9.47 10.05 5.11
N PHE A 24 -9.05 9.01 4.40
CA PHE A 24 -9.07 7.64 4.91
C PHE A 24 -8.12 7.49 6.10
N THR A 25 -6.89 7.97 6.01
CA THR A 25 -5.90 7.85 7.09
C THR A 25 -6.27 8.71 8.29
N PHE A 26 -6.85 9.90 8.06
CA PHE A 26 -7.36 10.76 9.13
C PHE A 26 -8.52 10.09 9.88
N TYR A 27 -9.45 9.46 9.15
CA TYR A 27 -10.51 8.67 9.75
C TYR A 27 -9.95 7.50 10.59
N GLN A 28 -9.00 6.74 10.05
CA GLN A 28 -8.39 5.63 10.81
C GLN A 28 -7.61 6.14 12.03
N PHE A 29 -6.83 7.20 11.89
CA PHE A 29 -6.10 7.82 13.00
C PHE A 29 -7.05 8.28 14.11
N THR A 30 -8.09 9.04 13.78
CA THR A 30 -9.07 9.51 14.76
C THR A 30 -9.79 8.34 15.43
N LYS A 31 -10.30 7.39 14.65
CA LYS A 31 -10.93 6.17 15.17
C LYS A 31 -10.01 5.42 16.14
N SER A 32 -8.75 5.18 15.77
CA SER A 32 -7.81 4.42 16.59
C SER A 32 -7.38 5.21 17.83
N ALA A 33 -7.19 6.53 17.74
CA ALA A 33 -6.83 7.37 18.88
C ALA A 33 -7.91 7.38 19.98
N PHE A 34 -9.19 7.27 19.61
CA PHE A 34 -10.29 7.16 20.58
C PHE A 34 -10.52 5.72 21.08
N ASN A 35 -10.04 4.71 20.37
CA ASN A 35 -10.28 3.29 20.66
C ASN A 35 -9.01 2.53 21.04
N ILE A 36 -8.03 3.17 21.67
CA ILE A 36 -6.87 2.46 22.21
C ILE A 36 -7.38 1.49 23.28
N TYR A 37 -7.30 0.19 23.00
CA TYR A 37 -7.83 -0.82 23.89
C TYR A 37 -6.99 -0.89 25.15
N LYS A 38 -7.67 -0.79 26.30
CA LYS A 38 -7.05 -0.93 27.63
C LYS A 38 -7.34 -2.34 28.12
N GLY A 39 -6.30 -3.11 28.40
CA GLY A 39 -6.48 -4.47 28.92
C GLY A 39 -5.16 -5.21 29.10
N THR A 40 -4.56 -5.65 28.00
CA THR A 40 -3.28 -6.36 28.02
C THR A 40 -2.15 -5.46 27.55
N PHE A 41 -0.97 -5.60 28.18
CA PHE A 41 0.21 -4.81 27.85
C PHE A 41 0.53 -4.83 26.34
N TRP A 42 0.50 -6.01 25.73
CA TRP A 42 0.83 -6.16 24.31
C TRP A 42 -0.16 -5.44 23.39
N ILE A 43 -1.46 -5.57 23.65
CA ILE A 43 -2.48 -4.88 22.84
C ILE A 43 -2.32 -3.37 22.96
N GLU A 44 -2.19 -2.85 24.19
CA GLU A 44 -2.02 -1.41 24.43
C GLU A 44 -0.76 -0.86 23.75
N LEU A 45 0.35 -1.60 23.83
CA LEU A 45 1.61 -1.23 23.21
C LEU A 45 1.51 -1.19 21.68
N THR A 46 0.95 -2.23 21.06
CA THR A 46 0.81 -2.29 19.59
C THR A 46 -0.21 -1.30 19.06
N ASP A 47 -1.32 -1.08 19.76
CA ASP A 47 -2.33 -0.09 19.39
C ASP A 47 -1.74 1.33 19.46
N THR A 48 -1.03 1.64 20.55
CA THR A 48 -0.36 2.94 20.71
C THR A 48 0.64 3.19 19.57
N ALA A 49 1.45 2.17 19.25
CA ALA A 49 2.40 2.25 18.14
C ALA A 49 1.72 2.43 16.78
N GLY A 50 0.63 1.69 16.54
CA GLY A 50 -0.20 1.83 15.35
C GLY A 50 -0.80 3.22 15.22
N VAL A 51 -1.33 3.79 16.31
CA VAL A 51 -1.88 5.16 16.35
C VAL A 51 -0.80 6.20 16.03
N ILE A 52 0.40 6.06 16.59
CA ILE A 52 1.53 6.95 16.27
C ILE A 52 1.85 6.87 14.78
N GLY A 53 1.95 5.66 14.22
CA GLY A 53 2.20 5.46 12.80
C GLY A 53 1.13 6.09 11.90
N LEU A 54 -0.15 5.86 12.22
CA LEU A 54 -1.28 6.48 11.53
C LEU A 54 -1.26 8.01 11.62
N GLY A 55 -0.79 8.58 12.73
CA GLY A 55 -0.56 10.02 12.88
C GLY A 55 0.45 10.54 11.86
N PHE A 56 1.61 9.87 11.72
CA PHE A 56 2.60 10.22 10.70
C PHE A 56 2.05 10.06 9.28
N ARG A 57 1.36 8.97 8.97
CA ARG A 57 0.73 8.75 7.66
C ARG A 57 -0.33 9.81 7.34
N THR A 58 -1.10 10.25 8.34
CA THR A 58 -2.06 11.35 8.20
C THR A 58 -1.37 12.68 7.86
N VAL A 59 -0.25 12.99 8.52
CA VAL A 59 0.58 14.15 8.19
C VAL A 59 1.13 14.04 6.76
N ALA A 60 1.59 12.85 6.35
CA ALA A 60 2.04 12.59 4.98
C ALA A 60 0.93 12.87 3.95
N GLY A 61 -0.27 12.35 4.18
CA GLY A 61 -1.45 12.60 3.35
C GLY A 61 -1.80 14.08 3.25
N PHE A 62 -1.76 14.81 4.36
CA PHE A 62 -2.01 16.26 4.39
C PHE A 62 -0.98 17.04 3.57
N ILE A 63 0.31 16.74 3.75
CA ILE A 63 1.40 17.34 2.96
C ILE A 63 1.19 17.04 1.48
N ALA A 64 0.83 15.80 1.12
CA ALA A 64 0.57 15.42 -0.28
C ALA A 64 -0.57 16.24 -0.90
N VAL A 65 -1.69 16.41 -0.20
CA VAL A 65 -2.81 17.26 -0.65
C VAL A 65 -2.34 18.69 -0.89
N ILE A 66 -1.65 19.29 0.07
CA ILE A 66 -1.14 20.67 -0.06
C ILE A 66 -0.20 20.78 -1.27
N THR A 67 0.79 19.92 -1.38
CA THR A 67 1.77 19.94 -2.48
C THR A 67 1.09 19.85 -3.85
N ILE A 68 0.08 19.00 -4.00
CA ILE A 68 -0.66 18.87 -5.27
C ILE A 68 -1.55 20.09 -5.53
N LEU A 69 -2.16 20.70 -4.50
CA LEU A 69 -2.92 21.94 -4.67
C LEU A 69 -2.02 23.09 -5.16
N PHE A 70 -0.82 23.24 -4.60
CA PHE A 70 0.17 24.19 -5.12
C PHE A 70 0.50 23.94 -6.59
N PHE A 71 0.67 22.67 -6.97
CA PHE A 71 0.93 22.26 -8.36
C PHE A 71 -0.25 22.51 -9.33
N ILE A 72 -1.49 22.38 -8.86
CA ILE A 72 -2.71 22.63 -9.65
C ILE A 72 -2.96 24.12 -9.83
N PHE A 73 -2.89 24.90 -8.74
CA PHE A 73 -3.12 26.33 -8.75
C PHE A 73 -1.95 27.15 -9.31
N ARG A 74 -0.95 26.48 -9.90
CA ARG A 74 0.24 27.09 -10.51
C ARG A 74 0.92 28.10 -9.59
N LYS A 75 0.92 27.82 -8.29
CA LYS A 75 1.80 28.53 -7.36
C LYS A 75 3.16 27.90 -7.52
N ASP A 76 4.14 28.69 -7.97
CA ASP A 76 5.47 28.20 -8.31
C ASP A 76 6.23 27.76 -7.05
N LEU A 77 6.06 26.49 -6.68
CA LEU A 77 7.01 25.82 -5.80
C LEU A 77 8.28 25.56 -6.59
N SER A 78 9.39 26.05 -6.07
CA SER A 78 10.71 25.72 -6.57
C SER A 78 10.96 24.21 -6.52
N LYS A 79 11.80 23.71 -7.41
CA LYS A 79 12.19 22.29 -7.43
C LYS A 79 12.67 21.78 -6.05
N PRO A 80 13.49 22.52 -5.28
CA PRO A 80 13.87 22.12 -3.92
C PRO A 80 12.67 21.97 -2.97
N GLU A 81 11.69 22.86 -3.02
CA GLU A 81 10.49 22.78 -2.17
C GLU A 81 9.66 21.54 -2.49
N ILE A 82 9.42 21.26 -3.78
CA ILE A 82 8.71 20.04 -4.21
C ILE A 82 9.45 18.80 -3.74
N MET A 83 10.77 18.74 -3.95
CA MET A 83 11.58 17.61 -3.51
C MET A 83 11.54 17.44 -1.99
N MET A 84 11.58 18.54 -1.23
CA MET A 84 11.48 18.49 0.22
C MET A 84 10.10 18.01 0.69
N SER A 85 9.01 18.46 0.07
CA SER A 85 7.67 17.94 0.38
C SER A 85 7.57 16.44 0.15
N ILE A 86 8.03 15.94 -1.01
CA ILE A 86 8.02 14.50 -1.31
C ILE A 86 8.88 13.73 -0.31
N ARG A 87 10.04 14.27 0.09
CA ARG A 87 10.89 13.66 1.12
C ARG A 87 10.15 13.52 2.45
N TRP A 88 9.44 14.55 2.91
CA TRP A 88 8.67 14.46 4.15
C TRP A 88 7.54 13.44 4.05
N ILE A 89 6.81 13.39 2.94
CA ILE A 89 5.78 12.38 2.69
C ILE A 89 6.38 10.97 2.82
N VAL A 90 7.50 10.71 2.14
CA VAL A 90 8.20 9.42 2.15
C VAL A 90 8.72 9.05 3.54
N LEU A 91 9.26 10.02 4.29
CA LEU A 91 9.79 9.78 5.64
C LEU A 91 8.67 9.47 6.63
N CYS A 92 7.59 10.26 6.62
CA CYS A 92 6.43 10.01 7.47
C CYS A 92 5.82 8.61 7.20
N GLU A 93 5.76 8.23 5.92
CA GLU A 93 5.28 6.90 5.54
C GLU A 93 6.23 5.78 6.02
N ALA A 94 7.55 6.01 5.98
CA ALA A 94 8.53 5.06 6.54
C ALA A 94 8.34 4.88 8.04
N VAL A 95 8.09 5.96 8.78
CA VAL A 95 7.81 5.93 10.22
C VAL A 95 6.51 5.18 10.51
N CYS A 96 5.47 5.35 9.69
CA CYS A 96 4.22 4.61 9.82
C CYS A 96 4.44 3.09 9.75
N PHE A 97 5.19 2.61 8.76
CA PHE A 97 5.46 1.18 8.65
C PHE A 97 6.41 0.68 9.74
N LEU A 98 7.40 1.49 10.14
CA LEU A 98 8.33 1.13 11.19
C LEU A 98 7.62 0.96 12.55
N SER A 99 6.55 1.70 12.82
CA SER A 99 5.80 1.56 14.08
C SER A 99 5.12 0.20 14.22
N LEU A 100 4.87 -0.50 13.11
CA LEU A 100 4.34 -1.87 13.10
C LEU A 100 5.35 -2.90 13.63
N PHE A 101 6.63 -2.54 13.78
CA PHE A 101 7.65 -3.46 14.30
C PHE A 101 7.32 -4.01 15.69
N LEU A 102 6.57 -3.27 16.51
CA LEU A 102 6.11 -3.76 17.82
C LEU A 102 5.17 -4.98 17.71
N VAL A 103 4.40 -5.09 16.62
CA VAL A 103 3.57 -6.28 16.34
C VAL A 103 4.44 -7.49 16.01
N VAL A 104 5.62 -7.29 15.40
CA VAL A 104 6.59 -8.37 15.17
C VAL A 104 7.10 -8.91 16.51
N ILE A 105 7.49 -8.02 17.42
CA ILE A 105 7.98 -8.42 18.75
C ILE A 105 6.92 -9.21 19.49
N TRP A 106 5.67 -8.73 19.51
CA TRP A 106 4.56 -9.45 20.12
C TRP A 106 4.31 -10.81 19.46
N GLY A 107 4.38 -10.88 18.14
CA GLY A 107 4.23 -12.13 17.40
C GLY A 107 5.30 -13.17 17.70
N LEU A 108 6.54 -12.74 17.89
CA LEU A 108 7.64 -13.62 18.34
C LEU A 108 7.42 -14.08 19.78
N ASP A 109 6.95 -13.22 20.68
CA ASP A 109 6.57 -13.60 22.05
C ASP A 109 5.46 -14.66 22.04
N ILE A 110 4.42 -14.48 21.21
CA ILE A 110 3.38 -15.49 21.01
C ILE A 110 3.99 -16.81 20.51
N LEU A 111 4.85 -16.78 19.50
CA LEU A 111 5.47 -17.99 18.95
C LEU A 111 6.34 -18.72 20.00
N VAL A 112 7.08 -17.99 20.84
CA VAL A 112 7.90 -18.58 21.90
C VAL A 112 7.04 -19.22 22.99
N ASN A 113 5.97 -18.56 23.43
CA ASN A 113 5.14 -19.03 24.53
C ASN A 113 4.10 -20.08 24.12
N TYR A 114 3.59 -20.02 22.88
CA TYR A 114 2.53 -20.89 22.38
C TYR A 114 3.01 -21.88 21.31
N GLY A 115 4.28 -21.81 20.88
CA GLY A 115 4.86 -22.72 19.91
C GLY A 115 4.09 -22.79 18.58
N LEU A 116 4.09 -23.97 17.97
CA LEU A 116 3.33 -24.28 16.76
C LEU A 116 1.88 -24.71 17.05
N SER A 117 1.29 -24.27 18.18
CA SER A 117 -0.14 -24.41 18.40
C SER A 117 -0.95 -23.70 17.31
N ASP A 118 -2.22 -24.05 17.15
CA ASP A 118 -3.09 -23.42 16.15
C ASP A 118 -3.09 -21.88 16.27
N PHE A 119 -3.13 -21.36 17.50
CA PHE A 119 -3.04 -19.92 17.76
C PHE A 119 -1.67 -19.35 17.38
N GLY A 120 -0.58 -19.98 17.85
CA GLY A 120 0.78 -19.50 17.59
C GLY A 120 1.15 -19.48 16.11
N LEU A 121 0.84 -20.57 15.39
CA LEU A 121 1.09 -20.70 13.96
C LEU A 121 0.24 -19.73 13.14
N THR A 122 -1.06 -19.62 13.46
CA THR A 122 -1.98 -18.74 12.74
C THR A 122 -1.62 -17.28 12.92
N PHE A 123 -1.27 -16.86 14.15
CA PHE A 123 -0.82 -15.50 14.42
C PHE A 123 0.50 -15.19 13.70
N PHE A 124 1.44 -16.13 13.72
CA PHE A 124 2.73 -15.95 13.07
C PHE A 124 2.60 -15.77 11.55
N ILE A 125 1.83 -16.64 10.89
CA ILE A 125 1.61 -16.57 9.44
C ILE A 125 0.74 -15.38 9.07
N GLY A 126 -0.36 -15.16 9.78
CA GLY A 126 -1.37 -14.15 9.45
C GLY A 126 -0.95 -12.73 9.75
N SER A 127 -0.15 -12.53 10.80
CA SER A 127 0.19 -11.20 11.32
C SER A 127 1.69 -10.97 11.36
N THR A 128 2.46 -11.81 12.07
CA THR A 128 3.88 -11.55 12.32
C THR A 128 4.71 -11.48 11.05
N LEU A 129 4.54 -12.46 10.16
CA LEU A 129 5.35 -12.56 8.96
C LEU A 129 5.07 -11.42 7.94
N PRO A 130 3.80 -11.09 7.61
CA PRO A 130 3.48 -9.90 6.82
C PRO A 130 4.00 -8.61 7.44
N VAL A 131 3.79 -8.43 8.74
CA VAL A 131 4.18 -7.20 9.43
C VAL A 131 5.70 -7.08 9.54
N LEU A 132 6.44 -8.18 9.59
CA LEU A 132 7.90 -8.18 9.49
C LEU A 132 8.37 -7.64 8.13
N PHE A 133 7.73 -8.06 7.04
CA PHE A 133 8.02 -7.51 5.71
C PHE A 133 7.67 -6.02 5.65
N GLU A 134 6.48 -5.65 6.13
CA GLU A 134 6.00 -4.26 6.18
C GLU A 134 6.93 -3.36 6.99
N SER A 135 7.32 -3.76 8.20
CA SER A 135 8.10 -2.93 9.12
C SER A 135 9.61 -2.90 8.86
N LEU A 136 10.14 -3.78 8.00
CA LEU A 136 11.56 -3.78 7.63
C LEU A 136 11.78 -3.38 6.16
N ALA A 137 11.19 -4.11 5.22
CA ALA A 137 11.48 -3.93 3.80
C ALA A 137 10.97 -2.58 3.27
N ILE A 138 9.76 -2.18 3.68
CA ILE A 138 9.13 -0.93 3.22
C ILE A 138 9.84 0.29 3.80
N PRO A 139 10.05 0.43 5.13
CA PRO A 139 10.83 1.53 5.71
C PRO A 139 12.22 1.63 5.13
N PHE A 140 12.93 0.51 4.95
CA PHE A 140 14.25 0.52 4.33
C PHE A 140 14.21 1.14 2.93
N ALA A 141 13.32 0.66 2.05
CA ALA A 141 13.21 1.20 0.70
C ALA A 141 12.77 2.67 0.67
N LEU A 142 11.85 3.06 1.56
CA LEU A 142 11.40 4.45 1.69
C LEU A 142 12.50 5.37 2.20
N VAL A 143 13.30 4.95 3.20
CA VAL A 143 14.46 5.72 3.67
C VAL A 143 15.50 5.88 2.55
N MET A 144 15.74 4.82 1.78
CA MET A 144 16.64 4.91 0.61
C MET A 144 16.09 5.88 -0.46
N LEU A 145 14.78 5.89 -0.68
CA LEU A 145 14.14 6.88 -1.55
C LEU A 145 14.25 8.30 -0.98
N PHE A 146 14.02 8.50 0.32
CA PHE A 146 14.19 9.78 1.00
C PHE A 146 15.61 10.35 0.81
N LEU A 147 16.63 9.49 0.94
CA LEU A 147 18.02 9.87 0.71
C LEU A 147 18.34 10.12 -0.77
N ALA A 148 17.63 9.45 -1.69
CA ALA A 148 17.79 9.58 -3.13
C ALA A 148 17.10 10.83 -3.70
N LEU A 149 16.05 11.32 -3.05
CA LEU A 149 15.31 12.54 -3.39
C LEU A 149 16.04 13.85 -2.98
N ASN A 150 17.27 13.76 -2.47
CA ASN A 150 18.07 14.94 -2.18
C ASN A 150 18.30 15.75 -3.48
N PRO A 151 17.98 17.06 -3.52
CA PRO A 151 18.11 17.88 -4.72
C PRO A 151 19.54 17.96 -5.28
N ASN A 152 20.54 17.67 -4.44
CA ASN A 152 21.96 17.65 -4.83
C ASN A 152 22.39 16.32 -5.47
N LYS A 153 21.52 15.30 -5.52
CA LYS A 153 21.82 13.99 -6.12
C LYS A 153 21.25 13.87 -7.55
N PRO A 154 21.85 13.00 -8.38
CA PRO A 154 21.32 12.71 -9.71
C PRO A 154 19.87 12.18 -9.68
N PRO A 155 18.98 12.62 -10.59
CA PRO A 155 17.59 12.15 -10.68
C PRO A 155 17.46 10.63 -10.88
N SER A 156 18.48 10.00 -11.45
CA SER A 156 18.54 8.55 -11.68
C SER A 156 18.36 7.74 -10.39
N SER A 157 18.89 8.24 -9.26
CA SER A 157 18.77 7.58 -7.98
C SER A 157 17.34 7.63 -7.45
N ALA A 158 16.69 8.79 -7.55
CA ALA A 158 15.29 8.95 -7.16
C ALA A 158 14.39 8.03 -7.99
N VAL A 159 14.55 8.02 -9.32
CA VAL A 159 13.85 7.12 -10.23
C VAL A 159 14.02 5.66 -9.82
N LYS A 160 15.26 5.21 -9.59
CA LYS A 160 15.56 3.83 -9.21
C LYS A 160 14.81 3.45 -7.93
N TRP A 161 14.93 4.25 -6.88
CA TRP A 161 14.32 3.93 -5.59
C TRP A 161 12.81 4.10 -5.61
N SER A 162 12.23 5.00 -6.41
CA SER A 162 10.78 5.09 -6.60
C SER A 162 10.20 3.81 -7.21
N LEU A 163 10.89 3.25 -8.22
CA LEU A 163 10.48 1.98 -8.84
C LEU A 163 10.59 0.80 -7.87
N ILE A 164 11.68 0.74 -7.09
CA ILE A 164 11.88 -0.29 -6.06
C ILE A 164 10.81 -0.20 -4.98
N VAL A 165 10.54 0.99 -4.45
CA VAL A 165 9.47 1.23 -3.47
C VAL A 165 8.13 0.77 -4.02
N GLY A 166 7.74 1.22 -5.23
CA GLY A 166 6.49 0.78 -5.85
C GLY A 166 6.39 -0.74 -6.02
N THR A 167 7.50 -1.41 -6.31
CA THR A 167 7.56 -2.87 -6.39
C THR A 167 7.34 -3.53 -5.02
N PHE A 168 7.99 -3.01 -3.97
CA PHE A 168 7.81 -3.53 -2.62
C PHE A 168 6.39 -3.32 -2.09
N TYR A 169 5.73 -2.21 -2.41
CA TYR A 169 4.31 -2.02 -2.06
C TYR A 169 3.41 -3.09 -2.69
N ILE A 170 3.66 -3.51 -3.92
CA ILE A 170 2.87 -4.56 -4.56
C ILE A 170 3.10 -5.90 -3.85
N PHE A 171 4.36 -6.22 -3.54
CA PHE A 171 4.68 -7.43 -2.77
C PHE A 171 4.12 -7.38 -1.35
N MET A 172 4.08 -6.21 -0.71
CA MET A 172 3.46 -6.00 0.58
C MET A 172 1.97 -6.35 0.53
N VAL A 173 1.23 -5.76 -0.42
CA VAL A 173 -0.19 -6.04 -0.61
C VAL A 173 -0.41 -7.51 -0.91
N TRP A 174 0.37 -8.10 -1.83
CA TRP A 174 0.28 -9.52 -2.12
C TRP A 174 0.52 -10.37 -0.88
N PHE A 175 1.62 -10.13 -0.16
CA PHE A 175 2.06 -10.97 0.93
C PHE A 175 1.07 -10.96 2.09
N ASN A 176 0.63 -9.76 2.51
CA ASN A 176 -0.36 -9.59 3.58
C ASN A 176 -1.71 -10.26 3.23
N ASN A 177 -2.17 -10.12 1.99
CA ASN A 177 -3.44 -10.71 1.58
C ASN A 177 -3.35 -12.23 1.33
N ALA A 178 -2.22 -12.72 0.83
CA ALA A 178 -1.98 -14.13 0.57
C ALA A 178 -1.82 -14.92 1.88
N THR A 179 -1.11 -14.40 2.87
CA THR A 179 -1.05 -15.03 4.19
C THR A 179 -2.41 -15.03 4.88
N GLY A 180 -3.23 -13.98 4.69
CA GLY A 180 -4.63 -13.98 5.12
C GLY A 180 -5.43 -15.16 4.55
N TRP A 181 -5.21 -15.50 3.27
CA TRP A 181 -5.82 -16.71 2.68
C TRP A 181 -5.26 -18.01 3.25
N ILE A 182 -3.95 -18.08 3.52
CA ILE A 182 -3.34 -19.25 4.18
C ILE A 182 -4.00 -19.47 5.54
N VAL A 183 -4.15 -18.41 6.35
CA VAL A 183 -4.84 -18.46 7.64
C VAL A 183 -6.30 -18.90 7.50
N ALA A 184 -7.03 -18.36 6.52
CA ALA A 184 -8.41 -18.76 6.27
C ALA A 184 -8.52 -20.26 5.93
N VAL A 185 -7.59 -20.80 5.13
CA VAL A 185 -7.54 -22.23 4.79
C VAL A 185 -7.13 -23.08 5.99
N LEU A 186 -6.18 -22.63 6.82
CA LEU A 186 -5.80 -23.33 8.05
C LEU A 186 -6.97 -23.39 9.05
N GLY A 187 -7.73 -22.30 9.20
CA GLY A 187 -8.84 -22.21 10.14
C GLY A 187 -10.14 -22.87 9.67
N LYS A 188 -10.45 -22.83 8.37
CA LYS A 188 -11.74 -23.28 7.81
C LYS A 188 -11.65 -24.43 6.80
N GLY A 189 -10.44 -24.89 6.47
CA GLY A 189 -10.20 -25.91 5.45
C GLY A 189 -10.28 -25.38 4.01
N ILE A 190 -9.83 -26.20 3.06
CA ILE A 190 -9.82 -25.83 1.64
C ILE A 190 -11.23 -25.74 1.04
N ASP A 191 -12.20 -26.49 1.60
CA ASP A 191 -13.60 -26.46 1.16
C ASP A 191 -14.21 -25.06 1.28
N TYR A 192 -13.77 -24.28 2.26
CA TYR A 192 -14.17 -22.89 2.40
C TYR A 192 -13.82 -22.04 1.17
N VAL A 193 -12.74 -22.38 0.45
CA VAL A 193 -12.38 -21.73 -0.81
C VAL A 193 -13.19 -22.34 -1.96
N LEU A 194 -13.25 -23.68 -2.04
CA LEU A 194 -13.76 -24.39 -3.21
C LEU A 194 -15.30 -24.43 -3.33
N LEU A 195 -16.03 -24.30 -2.23
CA LEU A 195 -17.50 -24.35 -2.24
C LEU A 195 -18.16 -23.05 -2.72
N TYR A 196 -17.43 -21.94 -2.69
CA TYR A 196 -17.97 -20.61 -3.02
C TYR A 196 -17.21 -19.98 -4.19
N PRO A 197 -17.83 -19.79 -5.37
CA PRO A 197 -17.18 -19.19 -6.53
C PRO A 197 -16.53 -17.83 -6.24
N ALA A 198 -17.13 -17.02 -5.36
CA ALA A 198 -16.58 -15.74 -4.92
C ALA A 198 -15.24 -15.91 -4.17
N ASN A 199 -15.12 -16.94 -3.33
CA ASN A 199 -13.89 -17.25 -2.62
C ASN A 199 -12.83 -17.80 -3.57
N ILE A 200 -13.19 -18.70 -4.50
CA ILE A 200 -12.25 -19.19 -5.53
C ILE A 200 -11.68 -18.00 -6.32
N PHE A 201 -12.54 -17.13 -6.83
CA PHE A 201 -12.11 -16.00 -7.63
C PHE A 201 -11.22 -15.04 -6.83
N SER A 202 -11.63 -14.68 -5.61
CA SER A 202 -10.83 -13.80 -4.75
C SER A 202 -9.50 -14.44 -4.35
N PHE A 203 -9.50 -15.72 -4.01
CA PHE A 203 -8.29 -16.49 -3.73
C PHE A 203 -7.32 -16.50 -4.91
N VAL A 204 -7.79 -16.80 -6.12
CA VAL A 204 -6.97 -16.81 -7.33
C VAL A 204 -6.45 -15.41 -7.65
N LEU A 205 -7.31 -14.40 -7.57
CA LEU A 205 -6.94 -13.01 -7.85
C LEU A 205 -5.89 -12.50 -6.85
N THR A 206 -6.03 -12.82 -5.56
CA THR A 206 -5.06 -12.46 -4.53
C THR A 206 -3.76 -13.24 -4.66
N THR A 207 -3.81 -14.58 -4.66
CA THR A 207 -2.60 -15.41 -4.55
C THR A 207 -1.80 -15.45 -5.85
N ILE A 208 -2.47 -15.53 -7.00
CA ILE A 208 -1.85 -15.63 -8.32
C ILE A 208 -1.83 -14.27 -9.01
N GLY A 209 -2.97 -13.57 -9.06
CA GLY A 209 -3.10 -12.31 -9.79
C GLY A 209 -2.15 -11.22 -9.28
N LEU A 210 -2.15 -10.95 -7.98
CA LEU A 210 -1.22 -9.96 -7.39
C LEU A 210 0.24 -10.42 -7.45
N LEU A 211 0.51 -11.72 -7.34
CA LEU A 211 1.88 -12.23 -7.50
C LEU A 211 2.41 -11.97 -8.90
N LEU A 212 1.62 -12.27 -9.94
CA LEU A 212 1.98 -11.99 -11.32
C LEU A 212 2.20 -10.48 -11.55
N LEU A 213 1.37 -9.63 -10.95
CA LEU A 213 1.55 -8.19 -10.97
C LEU A 213 2.86 -7.77 -10.29
N GLY A 214 3.19 -8.34 -9.14
CA GLY A 214 4.45 -8.10 -8.41
C GLY A 214 5.68 -8.54 -9.19
N ILE A 215 5.65 -9.72 -9.81
CA ILE A 215 6.70 -10.23 -10.69
C ILE A 215 6.88 -9.31 -11.91
N TYR A 216 5.76 -8.90 -12.53
CA TYR A 216 5.80 -7.97 -13.65
C TYR A 216 6.37 -6.61 -13.25
N ALA A 217 5.98 -6.07 -12.09
CA ALA A 217 6.53 -4.83 -11.55
C ALA A 217 8.03 -4.96 -11.26
N ALA A 218 8.49 -6.07 -10.67
CA ALA A 218 9.91 -6.33 -10.44
C ALA A 218 10.70 -6.43 -11.74
N TYR A 219 10.15 -7.12 -12.75
CA TYR A 219 10.73 -7.19 -14.10
C TYR A 219 10.84 -5.79 -14.72
N PHE A 220 9.75 -5.00 -14.66
CA PHE A 220 9.72 -3.64 -15.18
C PHE A 220 10.72 -2.73 -14.47
N THR A 221 10.79 -2.80 -13.14
CA THR A 221 11.77 -2.09 -12.30
C THR A 221 13.18 -2.47 -12.73
N LYS A 222 13.52 -3.76 -12.80
CA LYS A 222 14.85 -4.23 -13.23
C LYS A 222 15.26 -3.70 -14.60
N LYS A 223 14.33 -3.62 -15.55
CA LYS A 223 14.58 -3.07 -16.90
C LYS A 223 14.69 -1.54 -16.91
N SER A 224 14.01 -0.85 -16.00
CA SER A 224 13.88 0.60 -16.01
C SER A 224 14.86 1.33 -15.08
N VAL A 225 15.43 0.67 -14.06
CA VAL A 225 16.36 1.31 -13.11
C VAL A 225 17.62 1.89 -13.76
N ASN A 226 18.03 1.36 -14.92
CA ASN A 226 19.23 1.80 -15.64
C ASN A 226 18.96 2.96 -16.61
N THR A 227 17.71 3.37 -16.83
CA THR A 227 17.41 4.46 -17.79
C THR A 227 17.83 5.83 -17.27
N GLY A 228 17.93 5.99 -15.94
CA GLY A 228 18.50 7.15 -15.25
C GLY A 228 17.72 8.47 -15.38
N GLN A 229 16.66 8.51 -16.18
CA GLN A 229 15.86 9.71 -16.45
C GLN A 229 14.37 9.35 -16.46
N LEU A 230 13.55 10.19 -15.81
CA LEU A 230 12.10 10.00 -15.70
C LEU A 230 11.42 9.96 -17.08
N GLU A 231 11.88 10.78 -18.01
CA GLU A 231 11.36 10.89 -19.39
C GLU A 231 11.50 9.59 -20.19
N LYS A 232 12.50 8.78 -19.85
CA LYS A 232 12.78 7.48 -20.50
C LYS A 232 11.96 6.34 -19.91
N ILE A 233 11.29 6.56 -18.78
CA ILE A 233 10.41 5.57 -18.16
C ILE A 233 9.13 5.48 -18.98
N ASP A 234 8.71 4.25 -19.26
CA ASP A 234 7.42 4.00 -19.87
C ASP A 234 6.29 4.19 -18.83
N LEU A 235 5.77 5.41 -18.76
CA LEU A 235 4.70 5.79 -17.83
C LEU A 235 3.40 5.01 -18.08
N ARG A 236 3.21 4.42 -19.26
CA ARG A 236 2.05 3.56 -19.54
C ARG A 236 2.12 2.28 -18.74
N LYS A 237 3.31 1.70 -18.60
CA LYS A 237 3.52 0.51 -17.76
C LYS A 237 3.31 0.83 -16.28
N VAL A 238 3.73 2.00 -15.84
CA VAL A 238 3.41 2.49 -14.48
C VAL A 238 1.89 2.62 -14.31
N GLY A 239 1.20 3.26 -15.25
CA GLY A 239 -0.25 3.39 -15.24
C GLY A 239 -0.98 2.05 -15.20
N MET A 240 -0.50 1.07 -15.97
CA MET A 240 -1.01 -0.31 -15.97
C MET A 240 -0.86 -0.97 -14.61
N ILE A 241 0.33 -0.91 -14.01
CA ILE A 241 0.61 -1.50 -12.70
C ILE A 241 -0.30 -0.88 -11.63
N VAL A 242 -0.37 0.45 -11.59
CA VAL A 242 -1.19 1.20 -10.64
C VAL A 242 -2.69 0.88 -10.82
N THR A 243 -3.15 0.80 -12.08
CA THR A 243 -4.55 0.47 -12.38
C THR A 243 -4.90 -0.95 -11.95
N PHE A 244 -4.08 -1.96 -12.29
CA PHE A 244 -4.37 -3.34 -11.90
C PHE A 244 -4.29 -3.55 -10.39
N LEU A 245 -3.33 -2.93 -9.71
CA LEU A 245 -3.26 -2.95 -8.23
C LEU A 245 -4.56 -2.40 -7.65
N SER A 246 -5.07 -1.30 -8.18
CA SER A 246 -6.33 -0.74 -7.70
C SER A 246 -7.56 -1.56 -8.05
N LEU A 247 -7.62 -2.12 -9.26
CA LEU A 247 -8.74 -2.95 -9.70
C LEU A 247 -8.86 -4.17 -8.81
N TYR A 248 -7.76 -4.72 -8.29
CA TYR A 248 -7.81 -5.72 -7.25
C TYR A 248 -8.66 -5.25 -6.06
N PHE A 249 -8.33 -4.11 -5.43
CA PHE A 249 -9.10 -3.62 -4.29
C PHE A 249 -10.57 -3.37 -4.64
N LEU A 250 -10.83 -2.75 -5.79
CA LEU A 250 -12.18 -2.43 -6.24
C LEU A 250 -13.02 -3.68 -6.50
N ILE A 251 -12.46 -4.66 -7.20
CA ILE A 251 -13.15 -5.92 -7.52
C ILE A 251 -13.45 -6.69 -6.24
N ILE A 252 -12.47 -6.81 -5.33
CA ILE A 252 -12.67 -7.48 -4.04
C ILE A 252 -13.75 -6.77 -3.22
N TYR A 253 -13.76 -5.44 -3.18
CA TYR A 253 -14.79 -4.65 -2.49
C TYR A 253 -16.19 -4.85 -3.09
N ILE A 254 -16.32 -4.81 -4.41
CA ILE A 254 -17.60 -5.04 -5.10
C ILE A 254 -18.08 -6.48 -4.87
N MET A 255 -17.19 -7.47 -4.95
CA MET A 255 -17.54 -8.86 -4.67
C MET A 255 -18.04 -9.03 -3.25
N TRP A 256 -17.41 -8.38 -2.27
CA TRP A 256 -17.93 -8.39 -0.90
C TRP A 256 -19.32 -7.77 -0.80
N LEU A 257 -19.55 -6.60 -1.41
CA LEU A 257 -20.86 -5.93 -1.39
C LEU A 257 -21.97 -6.80 -1.98
N LEU A 258 -21.69 -7.50 -3.09
CA LEU A 258 -22.69 -8.25 -3.83
C LEU A 258 -22.85 -9.69 -3.36
N LEU A 259 -21.75 -10.33 -2.94
CA LEU A 259 -21.67 -11.77 -2.70
C LEU A 259 -21.21 -12.12 -1.27
N GLY A 260 -20.88 -11.13 -0.43
CA GLY A 260 -20.39 -11.38 0.93
C GLY A 260 -21.40 -12.05 1.87
N SER A 261 -22.69 -12.04 1.53
CA SER A 261 -23.75 -12.79 2.22
C SER A 261 -23.88 -14.24 1.72
N ILE A 262 -23.42 -14.52 0.49
CA ILE A 262 -23.54 -15.81 -0.20
C ILE A 262 -22.28 -16.64 0.11
N GLY A 263 -22.31 -17.29 1.27
CA GLY A 263 -21.21 -18.11 1.81
C GLY A 263 -20.80 -17.79 3.24
N GLY A 264 -21.60 -16.95 3.91
CA GLY A 264 -21.26 -16.39 5.22
C GLY A 264 -20.24 -15.28 5.06
N TRP A 265 -20.25 -14.32 5.98
CA TRP A 265 -19.17 -13.34 6.12
C TRP A 265 -17.84 -14.08 6.07
N SER A 266 -17.12 -13.92 4.96
CA SER A 266 -15.85 -14.61 4.81
C SER A 266 -14.84 -13.92 5.73
N ASP A 267 -14.16 -14.69 6.60
CA ASP A 267 -13.21 -14.13 7.58
C ASP A 267 -12.12 -13.33 6.88
N TRP A 268 -11.75 -13.77 5.67
CA TRP A 268 -10.82 -13.04 4.82
C TRP A 268 -11.40 -11.70 4.33
N TYR A 269 -12.67 -11.63 3.93
CA TYR A 269 -13.30 -10.34 3.61
C TYR A 269 -13.43 -9.43 4.84
N ALA A 270 -13.76 -10.00 6.01
CA ALA A 270 -13.80 -9.24 7.26
C ALA A 270 -12.41 -8.69 7.62
N TRP A 271 -11.35 -9.46 7.39
CA TRP A 271 -9.97 -9.00 7.51
C TRP A 271 -9.64 -7.91 6.49
N PHE A 272 -9.95 -8.16 5.20
CA PHE A 272 -9.71 -7.23 4.09
C PHE A 272 -10.41 -5.88 4.27
N LEU A 273 -11.55 -5.82 4.96
CA LEU A 273 -12.32 -4.58 5.14
C LEU A 273 -12.10 -3.93 6.50
N GLY A 274 -11.97 -4.75 7.54
CA GLY A 274 -11.83 -4.29 8.92
C GLY A 274 -10.42 -3.88 9.29
N HIS A 275 -9.40 -4.49 8.68
CA HIS A 275 -8.00 -4.39 9.10
C HIS A 275 -7.07 -3.88 7.98
N ASN A 276 -7.59 -3.69 6.77
CA ASN A 276 -6.79 -3.18 5.66
C ASN A 276 -6.73 -1.64 5.67
N VAL A 277 -5.56 -1.12 6.03
CA VAL A 277 -5.27 0.32 6.04
C VAL A 277 -5.05 0.89 4.62
N GLU A 278 -5.19 0.08 3.58
CA GLU A 278 -4.89 0.44 2.18
C GLU A 278 -6.13 0.53 1.28
N LEU A 279 -7.36 0.51 1.83
CA LEU A 279 -8.59 0.63 1.02
C LEU A 279 -8.67 1.92 0.20
N TRP A 280 -7.96 2.98 0.60
CA TRP A 280 -7.82 4.20 -0.20
C TRP A 280 -7.23 3.96 -1.59
N MET A 281 -6.49 2.85 -1.78
CA MET A 281 -5.92 2.45 -3.07
C MET A 281 -6.97 2.23 -4.16
N MET A 282 -8.26 2.07 -3.82
CA MET A 282 -9.35 2.04 -4.80
C MET A 282 -9.46 3.32 -5.65
N ALA A 283 -8.89 4.44 -5.21
CA ALA A 283 -8.87 5.69 -5.96
C ALA A 283 -7.74 5.77 -7.00
N LEU A 284 -6.74 4.89 -6.94
CA LEU A 284 -5.60 4.88 -7.85
C LEU A 284 -5.91 4.77 -9.36
N PRO A 285 -7.04 4.23 -9.88
CA PRO A 285 -7.33 4.22 -11.31
C PRO A 285 -7.48 5.64 -11.85
N LEU A 286 -7.87 6.60 -11.00
CA LEU A 286 -8.00 8.01 -11.37
C LEU A 286 -6.65 8.62 -11.80
N VAL A 287 -5.53 8.01 -11.40
CA VAL A 287 -4.17 8.37 -11.88
C VAL A 287 -3.66 7.33 -12.88
N GLY A 288 -3.88 6.05 -12.60
CA GLY A 288 -3.39 4.94 -13.41
C GLY A 288 -3.94 4.95 -14.84
N VAL A 289 -5.25 5.16 -15.02
CA VAL A 289 -5.90 5.14 -16.33
C VAL A 289 -5.41 6.30 -17.20
N PRO A 290 -5.38 7.57 -16.75
CA PRO A 290 -4.77 8.65 -17.53
C PRO A 290 -3.32 8.39 -17.94
N LEU A 291 -2.52 7.76 -17.07
CA LEU A 291 -1.12 7.41 -17.38
C LEU A 291 -0.98 6.41 -18.54
N LEU A 292 -1.96 5.51 -18.76
CA LEU A 292 -1.98 4.59 -19.92
C LEU A 292 -1.97 5.33 -21.26
N PHE A 293 -2.56 6.53 -21.29
CA PHE A 293 -2.69 7.33 -22.51
C PHE A 293 -1.57 8.35 -22.67
N LYS A 294 -0.64 8.47 -21.70
CA LYS A 294 0.50 9.39 -21.80
C LYS A 294 1.38 8.99 -23.00
N LYS A 295 1.69 9.96 -23.86
CA LYS A 295 2.62 9.73 -24.97
C LYS A 295 4.02 9.52 -24.41
N ARG A 296 4.77 8.62 -25.06
CA ARG A 296 6.18 8.43 -24.73
C ARG A 296 6.92 9.68 -25.19
N SER A 297 7.73 10.28 -24.30
CA SER A 297 8.68 11.31 -24.72
C SER A 297 9.60 10.66 -25.77
N LYS A 298 9.66 11.27 -26.95
CA LYS A 298 10.61 10.85 -28.00
C LYS A 298 12.04 11.15 -27.56
#